data_AF-A0A7X9L9T0-F1
#
_entry.id   AF-A0A7X9L9T0-F1
#
_cell.length_a   1.000
_cell.length_b   1.000
_cell.length_c   1.000
_cell.angle_alpha   90.00
_cell.angle_beta   90.00
_cell.angle_gamma   90.00
#
_symmetry.space_group_name_H-M   'P 1'
#
loop_
_entity.id
_entity.type
_entity.pdbx_description
1 polymer ?
#
loop_
_entity_poly.entity_id
_entity_poly.type
_entity_poly.pdbx_seq_one_letter_code
_entity_poly.pdbx_strand_id
1 'polypeptide(L)' 'MKMGFRWYGEGNDTVSLDDIRQIPGVETVVWSLHHKQAGEVWEEAEIAAEMAH' A
#
# COMPACT_ATOMS: atom_id res chain seq x y z
N MET A 1 -7.38 -0.96 19.04
CA MET A 1 -6.17 -1.42 18.32
C MET A 1 -6.50 -1.33 16.84
N LYS A 2 -5.67 -0.68 16.02
CA LYS A 2 -5.91 -0.58 14.56
C LYS A 2 -5.13 -1.70 13.88
N MET A 3 -5.83 -2.65 13.24
CA MET A 3 -5.16 -3.70 12.47
C MET A 3 -4.86 -3.17 11.07
N GLY A 4 -3.57 -3.18 10.73
CA GLY A 4 -3.08 -2.83 9.41
C GLY A 4 -2.65 -4.07 8.64
N PHE A 5 -2.87 -4.09 7.34
CA PHE A 5 -2.36 -5.11 6.43
C PHE A 5 -1.32 -4.50 5.50
N ARG A 6 -0.18 -5.17 5.31
CA ARG A 6 0.86 -4.67 4.41
C ARG A 6 0.56 -5.11 2.99
N TRP A 7 0.51 -4.17 2.06
CA TRP A 7 0.24 -4.40 0.64
C TRP A 7 1.25 -3.67 -0.23
N TYR A 8 1.72 -4.34 -1.28
CA TYR A 8 2.85 -3.86 -2.09
C TYR A 8 2.46 -3.06 -3.33
N GLY A 9 1.17 -2.88 -3.60
CA GLY A 9 0.69 -2.15 -4.78
C GLY A 9 0.16 -3.08 -5.87
N GLU A 10 -0.58 -2.50 -6.81
CA GLU A 10 -1.15 -3.20 -7.97
C GLU A 10 -0.01 -3.68 -8.90
N GLY A 11 0.01 -4.97 -9.23
CA GLY A 11 1.07 -5.59 -10.05
C GLY A 11 2.35 -5.96 -9.29
N ASN A 12 2.54 -5.47 -8.06
CA ASN A 12 3.63 -5.87 -7.17
C ASN A 12 3.21 -6.95 -6.17
N ASP A 13 1.94 -6.97 -5.77
CA ASP A 13 1.37 -7.99 -4.89
C ASP A 13 0.43 -8.91 -5.67
N THR A 14 0.44 -10.20 -5.31
CA THR A 14 -0.54 -11.17 -5.81
C THR A 14 -1.88 -11.07 -5.07
N VAL A 15 -1.89 -10.47 -3.87
CA VAL A 15 -3.09 -10.28 -3.05
C VAL A 15 -3.80 -9.00 -3.51
N SER A 16 -5.10 -9.13 -3.83
CA SER A 16 -5.92 -7.97 -4.23
C SER A 16 -6.42 -7.18 -3.02
N LEU A 17 -6.77 -5.91 -3.21
CA LEU A 17 -7.40 -5.10 -2.16
C LEU A 17 -8.75 -5.71 -1.72
N ASP A 18 -9.45 -6.40 -2.62
CA ASP A 18 -10.71 -7.08 -2.30
C ASP A 18 -10.51 -8.31 -1.40
N ASP A 19 -9.35 -8.98 -1.48
CA ASP A 19 -8.99 -10.04 -0.54
C ASP A 19 -8.69 -9.46 0.85
N ILE A 20 -7.98 -8.33 0.90
CA ILE A 20 -7.62 -7.66 2.16
C ILE A 20 -8.87 -7.16 2.90
N ARG A 21 -9.85 -6.63 2.16
CA ARG A 21 -11.14 -6.17 2.71
C ARG A 21 -11.96 -7.28 3.38
N GLN A 22 -11.70 -8.55 3.04
CA GLN A 22 -12.40 -9.68 3.66
C GLN A 22 -11.85 -10.02 5.06
N ILE A 23 -10.66 -9.54 5.44
CA ILE A 23 -10.03 -9.88 6.71
C ILE A 23 -10.75 -9.13 7.86
N PRO A 24 -11.40 -9.85 8.80
CA PRO A 24 -12.13 -9.21 9.88
C PRO A 24 -11.21 -8.34 10.75
N GLY A 25 -11.60 -7.08 10.92
CA GLY A 25 -10.92 -6.12 11.78
C GLY A 25 -9.75 -5.37 11.16
N VAL A 26 -9.35 -5.69 9.91
CA VAL A 26 -8.39 -4.88 9.15
C VAL A 26 -9.06 -3.62 8.63
N GLU A 27 -8.54 -2.47 9.02
CA GLU A 27 -9.10 -1.15 8.66
C GLU A 27 -8.10 -0.29 7.89
N THR A 28 -6.84 -0.71 7.81
CA THR A 28 -5.75 0.10 7.25
C THR A 28 -4.86 -0.75 6.37
N VAL A 29 -4.42 -0.19 5.26
CA VAL A 29 -3.41 -0.77 4.39
C VAL A 29 -2.11 0.01 4.55
N VAL A 30 -0.99 -0.71 4.70
CA VAL A 30 0.35 -0.14 4.81
C VAL A 30 1.11 -0.47 3.54
N TRP A 31 1.59 0.54 2.84
CA TRP A 31 2.23 0.41 1.53
C TRP A 31 3.55 1.20 1.48
N SER A 32 4.30 1.03 0.38
CA SER A 32 5.52 1.79 0.10
C SER A 32 5.82 1.88 -1.38
N LEU A 33 6.59 2.88 -1.82
CA LEU A 33 7.04 3.01 -3.21
C LEU A 33 8.19 2.05 -3.50
N HIS A 34 7.86 0.83 -3.93
CA HIS A 34 8.83 -0.25 -4.17
C HIS A 34 9.77 -0.02 -5.37
N HIS A 35 9.41 0.90 -6.26
CA HIS A 35 10.22 1.26 -7.41
C HIS A 35 11.32 2.28 -7.08
N LYS A 36 11.28 2.92 -5.90
CA LYS A 36 12.28 3.90 -5.48
C LYS A 36 13.48 3.25 -4.79
N GLN A 37 14.66 3.77 -5.08
CA GLN A 37 15.88 3.31 -4.44
C GLN A 37 16.00 3.89 -3.02
N ALA A 38 16.69 3.15 -2.14
CA ALA A 38 16.97 3.65 -0.80
C ALA A 38 17.78 4.95 -0.85
N GLY A 39 17.26 5.98 -0.15
CA GLY A 39 17.86 7.31 -0.11
C GLY A 39 17.25 8.32 -1.10
N GLU A 40 16.37 7.86 -2.00
CA GLU A 40 15.61 8.77 -2.86
C GLU A 40 14.45 9.41 -2.11
N VAL A 41 14.24 10.71 -2.36
CA VAL A 41 13.10 11.45 -1.81
C VAL A 41 11.82 10.96 -2.47
N TRP A 42 10.78 10.75 -1.69
CA TRP A 42 9.44 10.48 -2.19
C TRP A 42 8.73 11.81 -2.42
N GLU A 43 8.33 12.08 -3.65
CA GLU A 43 7.64 13.31 -3.99
C GLU A 43 6.16 13.20 -3.60
N GLU A 44 5.56 14.31 -3.18
CA GLU A 44 4.15 14.33 -2.76
C GLU A 44 3.20 13.84 -3.87
N ALA A 45 3.53 14.13 -5.13
CA ALA A 45 2.76 13.68 -6.29
C ALA A 45 2.77 12.15 -6.45
N GLU A 46 3.89 11.49 -6.16
CA GLU A 46 4.00 10.02 -6.24
C GLU A 46 3.23 9.37 -5.10
N ILE A 47 3.33 9.95 -3.90
CA ILE A 47 2.57 9.50 -2.73
C ILE A 47 1.06 9.63 -3.00
N ALA A 48 0.63 10.77 -3.55
CA ALA A 48 -0.77 11.00 -3.88
C ALA A 48 -1.28 10.07 -5.00
N ALA A 49 -0.43 9.74 -5.98
CA ALA A 49 -0.76 8.78 -7.03
C ALA A 49 -1.02 7.39 -6.45
N GLU A 50 -0.13 6.91 -5.57
CA GLU A 50 -0.29 5.58 -4.94
C GLU A 50 -1.49 5.52 -3.99
N MET A 51 -1.80 6.61 -3.26
CA MET A 51 -2.99 6.68 -2.40
C MET A 51 -4.31 6.76 -3.17
N ALA A 52 -4.28 7.10 -4.46
CA ALA A 52 -5.48 7.20 -5.29
C ALA A 52 -5.95 5.85 -5.83
N HIS A 53 -5.15 4.79 -5.69
CA HIS A 53 -5.52 3.40 -5.98
C HIS A 53 -6.36 2.79 -4.84
#